data_AF-A0A4R4JFY9-F1
#
_entry.id   AF-A0A4R4JFY9-F1
#
_cell.length_a   1.000
_cell.length_b   1.000
_cell.length_c   1.000
_cell.angle_alpha   90.00
_cell.angle_beta   90.00
_cell.angle_gamma   90.00
#
_symmetry.space_group_name_H-M   'P 1'
#
loop_
_entity.id
_entity.type
_entity.pdbx_description
1 polymer ?
#
loop_
_entity_poly.entity_id
_entity_poly.type
_entity_poly.pdbx_seq_one_letter_code
_entity_poly.pdbx_strand_id
1 'polypeptide(L)'
;MHKQTKQTITLRLDEGLKTRIKALADTQGISAHSLMVRSIESEIDTLEARQQFLRDAENAWLEYEATGLHLTGSELCNWLDAIARGEDKEPPECHL
;
A
#
# COMPACT_ATOMS: atom_id res chain seq x y z
N MET A 1 -27.02 4.47 -1.16
CA MET A 1 -26.21 4.67 0.07
C MET A 1 -25.90 3.30 0.66
N HIS A 2 -24.69 2.78 0.44
CA HIS A 2 -24.25 1.56 1.12
C HIS A 2 -24.00 1.89 2.59
N LYS A 3 -24.83 1.35 3.48
CA LYS A 3 -24.64 1.49 4.92
C LYS A 3 -23.40 0.66 5.29
N GLN A 4 -22.30 1.30 5.67
CA GLN A 4 -21.12 0.59 6.13
C GLN A 4 -21.44 -0.07 7.48
N THR A 5 -21.61 -1.39 7.48
CA THR A 5 -21.88 -2.19 8.67
C THR A 5 -20.62 -2.32 9.51
N LYS A 6 -20.55 -1.61 10.63
CA LYS A 6 -19.48 -1.80 11.63
C LYS A 6 -19.82 -3.00 12.52
N GLN A 7 -18.89 -3.95 12.62
CA GLN A 7 -18.99 -5.11 13.49
C GLN A 7 -18.05 -4.93 14.68
N THR A 8 -18.50 -5.28 15.88
CA THR A 8 -17.65 -5.28 17.07
C THR A 8 -16.90 -6.61 17.15
N ILE A 9 -15.58 -6.54 17.29
CA ILE A 9 -14.71 -7.71 17.42
C ILE A 9 -13.97 -7.62 18.75
N THR A 10 -13.89 -8.72 19.48
CA THR A 10 -13.09 -8.80 20.71
C THR A 10 -11.63 -9.11 20.36
N LEU A 11 -10.72 -8.17 20.62
CA LEU A 11 -9.29 -8.36 20.45
C LEU A 11 -8.63 -8.69 21.79
N ARG A 12 -7.85 -9.77 21.84
CA ARG A 12 -7.02 -10.11 23.00
C ARG A 12 -5.67 -9.39 22.86
N LEU A 13 -5.36 -8.56 23.85
CA LEU A 13 -4.11 -7.82 23.93
C LEU A 13 -3.41 -8.19 25.22
N ASP A 14 -2.09 -8.32 25.15
CA ASP A 14 -1.27 -8.38 26.35
C ASP A 14 -1.37 -7.06 27.15
N GLU A 15 -1.25 -7.15 28.47
CA GLU A 15 -1.31 -6.00 29.39
C GLU A 15 -0.28 -4.91 29.04
N GLY A 16 0.93 -5.33 28.64
CA GLY A 16 2.00 -4.41 28.25
C GLY A 16 1.66 -3.65 26.96
N LEU A 17 1.12 -4.34 25.96
CA LEU A 17 0.70 -3.72 24.71
C LEU A 17 -0.48 -2.75 24.92
N LYS A 18 -1.48 -3.15 25.71
CA LYS A 18 -2.62 -2.31 26.08
C LYS A 18 -2.17 -1.01 26.76
N THR A 19 -1.21 -1.10 27.67
CA THR A 19 -0.65 0.07 28.37
C THR A 19 0.06 1.02 27.41
N ARG A 20 0.87 0.49 26.49
CA ARG A 20 1.57 1.29 25.47
C ARG A 20 0.59 2.00 24.52
N ILE A 21 -0.43 1.30 24.05
CA ILE A 21 -1.48 1.88 23.18
C ILE A 21 -2.17 3.03 23.90
N LYS A 22 -2.55 2.83 25.17
CA LYS A 22 -3.21 3.87 25.96
C LYS A 22 -2.32 5.11 26.11
N ALA A 23 -1.06 4.94 26.50
CA ALA A 23 -0.13 6.07 26.66
C ALA A 23 0.08 6.85 25.36
N LEU A 24 0.19 6.16 24.22
CA LEU A 24 0.31 6.81 22.90
C LEU A 24 -0.98 7.54 22.51
N ALA A 25 -2.13 6.94 22.76
CA ALA A 25 -3.43 7.54 22.48
C ALA A 25 -3.64 8.81 23.32
N ASP A 26 -3.32 8.76 24.62
CA ASP A 26 -3.38 9.90 25.54
C ASP A 26 -2.44 11.04 25.07
N THR A 27 -1.22 10.70 24.64
CA THR A 27 -0.24 11.67 24.10
C THR A 27 -0.76 12.36 22.82
N GLN A 28 -1.50 11.63 21.99
CA GLN A 28 -2.05 12.13 20.73
C GLN A 28 -3.45 12.77 20.90
N GLY A 29 -4.05 12.71 22.10
CA GLY A 29 -5.39 13.23 22.35
C GLY A 29 -6.52 12.45 21.68
N ILE A 30 -6.29 11.17 21.36
CA ILE A 30 -7.29 10.29 20.72
C ILE A 30 -7.64 9.10 21.62
N SER A 31 -8.76 8.42 21.35
CA SER A 31 -9.09 7.22 22.10
C SER A 31 -8.21 6.03 21.70
N ALA A 32 -7.90 5.15 22.66
CA ALA A 32 -7.16 3.92 22.39
C ALA A 32 -7.82 3.06 21.31
N HIS A 33 -9.17 3.02 21.29
CA HIS A 33 -9.93 2.34 20.23
C HIS A 33 -9.69 2.95 18.85
N SER A 34 -9.75 4.28 18.75
CA SER A 34 -9.50 4.97 17.47
C SER A 34 -8.08 4.74 16.97
N LEU A 35 -7.09 4.74 17.87
CA LEU A 35 -5.71 4.43 17.51
C LEU A 35 -5.60 3.00 16.98
N MET A 36 -6.19 2.02 17.66
CA MET A 36 -6.15 0.61 17.21
C MET A 36 -6.78 0.41 15.84
N VAL A 37 -7.97 0.96 15.61
CA VAL A 37 -8.66 0.83 14.30
C VAL A 37 -7.82 1.44 13.19
N ARG A 38 -7.34 2.68 13.38
CA ARG A 38 -6.50 3.36 12.40
C ARG A 38 -5.21 2.59 12.12
N SER A 39 -4.59 2.02 13.15
CA SER A 39 -3.37 1.22 13.00
C SER A 39 -3.61 -0.06 12.22
N ILE A 40 -4.74 -0.74 12.44
CA ILE A 40 -5.12 -1.95 11.70
C ILE A 40 -5.41 -1.60 10.23
N GLU A 41 -6.18 -0.53 9.98
CA GLU A 41 -6.48 -0.05 8.62
C GLU A 41 -5.18 0.24 7.85
N SER A 42 -4.26 1.00 8.44
CA SER A 42 -2.97 1.33 7.81
C SER A 42 -2.11 0.10 7.51
N GLU A 43 -2.14 -0.92 8.36
CA GLU A 43 -1.39 -2.15 8.13
C GLU A 43 -2.02 -2.96 6.98
N ILE A 44 -3.36 -3.07 6.95
CA ILE A 44 -4.08 -3.75 5.87
C ILE A 44 -3.80 -3.06 4.54
N ASP A 45 -3.91 -1.73 4.46
CA ASP A 45 -3.63 -0.99 3.23
C ASP A 45 -2.22 -1.26 2.71
N THR A 46 -1.23 -1.32 3.61
CA THR A 46 0.17 -1.62 3.27
C THR A 46 0.32 -3.05 2.74
N LEU A 47 -0.33 -4.02 3.39
CA LEU A 47 -0.29 -5.42 2.99
C LEU A 47 -0.99 -5.65 1.64
N GLU A 48 -2.13 -5.01 1.42
CA GLU A 48 -2.88 -5.08 0.16
C GLU A 48 -2.09 -4.46 -0.99
N ALA A 49 -1.50 -3.27 -0.78
CA ALA A 49 -0.63 -2.63 -1.78
C ALA A 49 0.57 -3.50 -2.13
N ARG A 50 1.20 -4.14 -1.13
CA ARG A 50 2.30 -5.08 -1.36
C ARG A 50 1.86 -6.31 -2.14
N GLN A 51 0.70 -6.87 -1.81
CA GLN A 51 0.18 -8.04 -2.51
C GLN A 51 -0.17 -7.70 -3.96
N GLN A 52 -0.74 -6.53 -4.21
CA GLN A 52 -1.03 -6.04 -5.55
C GLN A 52 0.26 -5.87 -6.36
N PHE A 53 1.28 -5.20 -5.78
CA PHE A 53 2.58 -5.03 -6.42
C PHE A 53 3.22 -6.37 -6.83
N LEU A 54 3.16 -7.39 -5.97
CA LEU A 54 3.69 -8.72 -6.29
C LEU A 54 2.91 -9.40 -7.42
N ARG A 55 1.58 -9.30 -7.43
CA ARG A 55 0.75 -9.81 -8.53
C ARG A 55 1.07 -9.12 -9.85
N ASP A 56 1.23 -7.80 -9.83
CA ASP A 56 1.54 -7.03 -11.04
C ASP A 56 2.93 -7.38 -11.58
N ALA A 57 3.92 -7.57 -10.69
CA ALA A 57 5.25 -8.02 -11.08
C ALA A 57 5.23 -9.44 -11.69
N GLU A 58 4.45 -10.37 -11.13
CA GLU A 58 4.28 -11.71 -11.70
C GLU A 58 3.61 -11.66 -13.07
N ASN A 59 2.55 -10.86 -13.23
CA ASN A 59 1.89 -10.68 -14.51
C ASN A 59 2.83 -10.09 -15.56
N ALA A 60 3.59 -9.04 -15.21
CA ALA A 60 4.56 -8.42 -16.10
C ALA A 60 5.68 -9.41 -16.51
N TRP A 61 6.12 -10.26 -15.58
CA TRP A 61 7.07 -11.32 -15.88
C TRP A 61 6.52 -12.33 -16.89
N LEU A 62 5.29 -12.81 -16.68
CA LEU A 62 4.64 -13.74 -17.60
C LEU A 62 4.40 -13.14 -18.99
N GLU A 63 4.04 -11.85 -19.04
CA GLU A 63 3.88 -11.12 -20.32
C GLU A 63 5.21 -10.99 -21.06
N TYR A 64 6.29 -10.65 -20.35
CA TYR A 64 7.63 -10.60 -20.92
C TYR A 64 8.08 -11.98 -21.40
N GLU A 65 7.86 -13.05 -20.63
CA GLU A 65 8.21 -14.42 -21.04
C GLU A 65 7.45 -14.84 -22.31
N ALA A 66 6.19 -14.44 -22.44
CA ALA A 66 5.35 -14.77 -23.59
C ALA A 66 5.64 -13.93 -24.85
N THR A 67 5.95 -12.64 -24.68
CA THR A 67 6.01 -11.67 -25.80
C THR A 67 7.41 -11.16 -26.10
N GLY A 68 8.32 -11.19 -25.13
CA GLY A 68 9.64 -10.54 -25.17
C GLY A 68 9.59 -9.01 -25.04
N LEU A 69 8.40 -8.40 -24.96
CA LEU A 69 8.25 -6.95 -24.89
C LEU A 69 8.71 -6.43 -23.53
N HIS A 70 9.60 -5.44 -23.54
CA HIS A 70 10.15 -4.82 -22.35
C HIS A 70 10.38 -3.33 -22.56
N LEU A 71 10.70 -2.63 -21.47
CA LEU A 71 11.30 -1.29 -21.53
C LEU A 71 12.77 -1.41 -21.18
N THR A 72 13.62 -0.63 -21.83
CA THR A 72 15.01 -0.52 -21.40
C THR A 72 15.08 0.28 -20.09
N GLY A 73 16.09 0.00 -19.27
CA GLY A 73 16.29 0.75 -18.02
C GLY A 73 16.43 2.26 -18.24
N SER A 74 17.00 2.67 -19.38
CA SER A 74 17.13 4.08 -19.74
C SER A 74 15.79 4.75 -20.04
N GLU A 75 14.89 4.09 -20.75
CA GLU A 75 13.55 4.63 -21.04
C GLU A 75 12.71 4.75 -19.78
N LEU A 76 12.77 3.74 -18.92
CA LEU A 76 12.11 3.76 -17.62
C LEU A 76 12.62 4.92 -16.76
N CYS A 77 13.94 5.06 -16.60
CA CYS A 77 14.53 6.16 -15.82
C CYS A 77 14.16 7.53 -16.40
N ASN A 78 14.24 7.70 -17.72
CA ASN A 78 13.88 8.97 -18.38
C ASN A 78 12.41 9.34 -18.16
N TRP A 79 11.52 8.34 -18.15
CA TRP A 79 10.11 8.54 -17.86
C TRP A 79 9.89 8.89 -16.38
N LEU A 80 10.52 8.15 -15.46
CA LEU A 80 10.46 8.41 -14.01
C LEU A 80 10.98 9.81 -13.65
N ASP A 81 12.06 10.25 -14.27
CA ASP A 81 12.62 11.60 -14.06
C ASP A 81 11.67 12.69 -14.55
N ALA A 82 10.98 12.48 -15.68
CA ALA A 82 10.02 13.45 -16.22
C ALA A 82 8.82 13.62 -15.28
N ILE A 83 8.23 12.52 -14.81
CA ILE A 83 7.10 12.58 -13.87
C ILE A 83 7.54 13.15 -12.51
N ALA A 84 8.77 12.87 -12.05
CA ALA A 84 9.31 13.44 -10.82
C ALA A 84 9.49 14.97 -10.89
N ARG A 85 9.70 15.52 -12.10
CA ARG A 85 9.70 16.97 -12.38
C ARG A 85 8.29 17.57 -12.50
N GLY A 86 7.24 16.77 -12.38
CA GLY A 86 5.85 17.21 -12.52
C GLY A 86 5.38 17.31 -13.98
N GLU A 87 6.11 16.70 -14.93
CA GLU A 87 5.65 16.58 -16.31
C GLU A 87 4.57 15.48 -16.39
N ASP A 88 3.42 15.79 -16.98
CA ASP A 88 2.36 14.80 -17.25
C ASP A 88 2.69 14.02 -18.52
N LYS A 89 3.37 12.88 -18.35
CA LYS A 89 3.89 12.06 -19.44
C LYS A 89 3.41 10.63 -19.28
N GLU A 90 2.79 10.10 -20.33
CA GLU A 90 2.35 8.70 -20.38
C GLU A 90 3.56 7.74 -20.33
N PRO A 91 3.38 6.55 -19.73
CA PRO A 91 4.42 5.52 -19.72
C PRO A 91 4.77 5.09 -21.16
N PRO A 92 6.06 4.88 -21.46
CA PRO A 92 6.47 4.39 -22.78
C PRO A 92 5.91 2.97 -23.04
N GLU A 93 5.66 2.66 -24.31
CA GLU A 93 5.19 1.32 -24.73
C GLU A 93 6.33 0.29 -24.68
N CYS A 94 6.03 -0.93 -24.22
CA CYS A 94 6.97 -2.04 -24.24
C CYS A 94 7.30 -2.49 -25.68
N HIS A 95 8.54 -2.87 -25.93
CA HIS A 95 9.11 -3.18 -27.25
C HIS A 95 10.14 -4.32 -27.18
N LEU A 96 10.51 -4.89 -28.34
CA LEU A 96 11.47 -5.99 -28.48
C LEU A 96 12.93 -5.51 -28.52
#